data_AF-A0A1G5DWC9-F1
#
_entry.id   AF-A0A1G5DWC9-F1
#
_cell.length_a   1.000
_cell.length_b   1.000
_cell.length_c   1.000
_cell.angle_alpha   90.00
_cell.angle_beta   90.00
_cell.angle_gamma   90.00
#
_symmetry.space_group_name_H-M   'P 1'
#
loop_
_entity.id
_entity.type
_entity.pdbx_description
1 polymer ?
#
loop_
_entity_poly.entity_id
_entity_poly.type
_entity_poly.pdbx_seq_one_letter_code
_entity_poly.pdbx_strand_id
1 'polypeptide(L)'
;MQDNNIREKCRELATRLYELDGEVYESVGSSLGRTFTGDREGTIRNLSALMYTKPDGHLLRSEMALISNMARTIKDKEEKSRLMKKYDEIFQEILTLPETFVATDIMDKERVALNHMIKRREKISENDHLVICISRTQGSAGNDIGFGLADKLRINYYDVEIFDQVLRRLEAEKGAVNDAEYFADFNKYEKKHKFDPKGWFREFNRYHGLPKQDAVFFNMSDLICDLASKEDCIIMGRCADAILKNNHIPHISLFITAPFAIRVQHVMDVRKMNMKQAVRFLKKMDSQHRRYYNFYGGAQWGKPDNYDLCINSASYGINETENLILKLLNDQIH
;
A
#
# COMPACT_ATOMS: atom_id res chain seq x y z
N MET A 1 23.65 -30.88 18.06
CA MET A 1 24.92 -30.12 17.90
C MET A 1 24.67 -28.67 17.48
N GLN A 2 23.75 -28.38 16.56
CA GLN A 2 23.39 -26.99 16.18
C GLN A 2 22.85 -26.13 17.35
N ASP A 3 21.96 -26.67 18.20
CA ASP A 3 21.38 -25.90 19.32
C ASP A 3 22.38 -25.46 20.39
N ASN A 4 23.41 -26.28 20.67
CA ASN A 4 24.45 -25.91 21.63
C ASN A 4 25.33 -24.76 21.10
N ASN A 5 25.61 -24.75 19.80
CA ASN A 5 26.38 -23.69 19.16
C ASN A 5 25.60 -22.36 19.15
N ILE A 6 24.28 -22.40 18.93
CA ILE A 6 23.42 -21.21 19.00
C ILE A 6 23.37 -20.63 20.42
N ARG A 7 23.19 -21.47 21.45
CA ARG A 7 23.16 -21.00 22.85
C ARG A 7 24.47 -20.37 23.29
N GLU A 8 25.60 -20.92 22.85
CA GLU A 8 26.93 -20.36 23.11
C GLU A 8 27.09 -18.98 22.45
N LYS A 9 26.71 -18.85 21.18
CA LYS A 9 26.72 -17.57 20.46
C LYS A 9 25.78 -16.54 21.09
N CYS A 10 24.58 -16.92 21.54
CA CYS A 10 23.67 -16.03 22.24
C CYS A 10 24.24 -15.58 23.59
N ARG A 11 24.98 -16.44 24.31
CA ARG A 11 25.64 -16.08 25.56
C ARG A 11 26.79 -15.10 25.33
N GLU A 12 27.54 -15.27 24.25
CA GLU A 12 28.60 -14.34 23.83
C GLU A 12 28.03 -12.95 23.52
N LEU A 13 26.98 -12.89 22.69
CA LEU A 13 26.30 -11.64 22.33
C LEU A 13 25.66 -10.96 23.56
N ALA A 14 25.04 -11.73 24.45
CA ALA A 14 24.50 -11.22 25.71
C ALA A 14 25.59 -10.61 26.61
N THR A 15 26.78 -11.22 26.64
CA THR A 15 27.94 -10.70 27.39
C THR A 15 28.42 -9.37 26.82
N ARG A 16 28.59 -9.30 25.50
CA ARG A 16 28.99 -8.07 24.80
C ARG A 16 27.98 -6.95 24.98
N LEU A 17 26.68 -7.27 24.99
CA LEU A 17 25.62 -6.29 25.23
C LEU A 17 25.62 -5.78 26.67
N TYR A 18 25.83 -6.66 27.65
CA TYR A 18 25.97 -6.28 29.06
C TYR A 18 27.18 -5.37 29.30
N GLU A 19 28.30 -5.65 28.64
CA GLU A 19 29.52 -4.84 28.72
C GLU A 19 29.35 -3.49 28.04
N LEU A 20 28.71 -3.46 26.86
CA LEU A 20 28.37 -2.22 26.17
C LEU A 20 27.51 -1.29 27.05
N ASP A 21 26.50 -1.82 27.72
CA ASP A 21 25.67 -1.06 28.66
C ASP A 21 26.51 -0.46 29.81
N GLY A 22 27.51 -1.20 30.30
CA GLY A 22 28.45 -0.71 31.30
C GLY A 22 29.30 0.46 30.79
N GLU A 23 29.90 0.31 29.61
CA GLU A 23 30.71 1.37 29.00
C GLU A 23 29.86 2.62 28.71
N VAL A 24 28.65 2.45 28.16
CA VAL A 24 27.72 3.56 27.91
C VAL A 24 27.36 4.28 29.20
N TYR A 25 27.07 3.55 30.27
CA TYR A 25 26.76 4.14 31.58
C TYR A 25 27.94 4.97 32.13
N GLU A 26 29.17 4.46 32.03
CA GLU A 26 30.37 5.18 32.45
C GLU A 26 30.59 6.47 31.65
N SER A 27 30.36 6.44 30.33
CA SER A 27 30.52 7.60 29.45
C SER A 27 29.41 8.66 29.61
N VAL A 28 28.20 8.28 30.00
CA VAL A 28 27.07 9.20 30.23
C VAL A 28 27.14 9.87 31.62
N GLY A 29 27.67 9.15 32.61
CA GLY A 29 27.68 9.57 34.01
C GLY A 29 26.42 9.15 34.78
N SER A 30 26.48 9.22 36.11
CA SER A 30 25.52 8.62 37.06
C SER A 30 24.07 9.15 37.03
N SER A 31 23.72 10.02 36.08
CA SER A 31 22.42 10.70 36.04
C SER A 31 21.29 9.87 35.44
N LEU A 32 21.57 8.89 34.57
CA LEU A 32 20.53 8.11 33.88
C LEU A 32 20.34 6.67 34.40
N GLY A 33 21.22 6.20 35.30
CA GLY A 33 21.22 4.79 35.73
C GLY A 33 21.66 3.82 34.62
N ARG A 34 22.05 2.62 35.01
CA ARG A 34 22.46 1.55 34.09
C ARG A 34 21.22 0.78 33.60
N THR A 35 21.19 0.34 32.33
CA THR A 35 20.04 -0.44 31.83
C THR A 35 19.92 -1.75 32.59
N PHE A 36 21.05 -2.44 32.78
CA PHE A 36 21.09 -3.69 33.52
C PHE A 36 21.51 -3.48 34.97
N THR A 37 20.57 -3.67 35.89
CA THR A 37 20.80 -3.49 37.34
C THR A 37 20.92 -4.82 38.12
N GLY A 38 20.74 -5.96 37.46
CA GLY A 38 20.81 -7.30 38.06
C GLY A 38 22.25 -7.82 38.21
N ASP A 39 22.39 -9.01 38.79
CA ASP A 39 23.68 -9.69 38.82
C ASP A 39 24.15 -10.05 37.40
N ARG A 40 25.46 -10.03 37.16
CA ARG A 40 26.05 -10.18 35.81
C ARG A 40 25.62 -11.50 35.16
N GLU A 41 25.74 -12.62 35.89
CA GLU A 41 25.42 -13.95 35.35
C GLU A 41 23.92 -14.11 35.09
N GLY A 42 23.06 -13.64 35.99
CA GLY A 42 21.61 -13.63 35.84
C GLY A 42 21.18 -12.80 34.64
N THR A 43 21.76 -11.61 34.46
CA THR A 43 21.46 -10.74 33.32
C THR A 43 21.92 -11.35 32.00
N ILE A 44 23.15 -11.85 31.93
CA ILE A 44 23.67 -12.51 30.71
C ILE A 44 22.82 -13.74 30.37
N ARG A 45 22.42 -14.54 31.37
CA ARG A 45 21.54 -15.69 31.16
C ARG A 45 20.17 -15.26 30.64
N ASN A 46 19.58 -14.19 31.19
CA ASN A 46 18.28 -13.67 30.75
C ASN A 46 18.36 -13.10 29.33
N LEU A 47 19.36 -12.27 29.02
CA LEU A 47 19.59 -11.73 27.67
C LEU A 47 19.83 -12.85 26.66
N SER A 48 20.66 -13.83 27.03
CA SER A 48 20.91 -15.01 26.21
C SER A 48 19.61 -15.76 25.94
N ALA A 49 18.79 -15.99 26.97
CA ALA A 49 17.46 -16.60 26.81
C ALA A 49 16.59 -15.81 25.85
N LEU A 50 16.45 -14.49 26.01
CA LEU A 50 15.67 -13.63 25.12
C LEU A 50 16.12 -13.71 23.64
N MET A 51 17.40 -14.02 23.37
CA MET A 51 17.94 -14.19 22.01
C MET A 51 17.58 -15.53 21.36
N TYR A 52 17.11 -16.54 22.10
CA TYR A 52 16.71 -17.83 21.50
C TYR A 52 15.34 -18.34 21.96
N THR A 53 14.65 -17.66 22.89
CA THR A 53 13.28 -17.97 23.28
C THR A 53 12.28 -17.15 22.47
N LYS A 54 11.32 -17.83 21.83
CA LYS A 54 10.08 -17.21 21.33
C LYS A 54 9.03 -17.22 22.46
N PRO A 55 8.25 -16.13 22.69
CA PRO A 55 8.00 -14.96 21.82
C PRO A 55 8.60 -13.61 22.30
N ASP A 56 9.53 -13.61 23.25
CA ASP A 56 9.93 -12.40 23.98
C ASP A 56 11.02 -11.54 23.32
N GLY A 57 11.30 -11.72 22.03
CA GLY A 57 12.31 -10.93 21.29
C GLY A 57 12.06 -9.41 21.30
N HIS A 58 10.83 -8.97 21.57
CA HIS A 58 10.51 -7.56 21.78
C HIS A 58 11.15 -6.97 23.05
N LEU A 59 11.35 -7.78 24.10
CA LEU A 59 12.03 -7.35 25.32
C LEU A 59 13.51 -7.06 25.03
N LEU A 60 14.19 -7.94 24.28
CA LEU A 60 15.57 -7.69 23.85
C LEU A 60 15.69 -6.39 23.05
N ARG A 61 14.72 -6.08 22.17
CA ARG A 61 14.68 -4.80 21.44
C ARG A 61 14.57 -3.60 22.36
N SER A 62 13.74 -3.67 23.40
CA SER A 62 13.60 -2.60 24.38
C SER A 62 14.91 -2.34 25.11
N GLU A 63 15.59 -3.39 25.57
CA GLU A 63 16.88 -3.28 26.26
C GLU A 63 17.96 -2.66 25.36
N MET A 64 18.06 -3.11 24.10
CA MET A 64 18.99 -2.54 23.13
C MET A 64 18.67 -1.06 22.82
N ALA A 65 17.39 -0.71 22.71
CA ALA A 65 16.96 0.66 22.46
C ALA A 65 17.33 1.60 23.62
N LEU A 66 17.23 1.14 24.87
CA LEU A 66 17.64 1.91 26.05
C LEU A 66 19.14 2.21 26.01
N ILE A 67 19.97 1.21 25.73
CA ILE A 67 21.43 1.39 25.56
C ILE A 67 21.75 2.39 24.44
N SER A 68 21.09 2.27 23.28
CA SER A 68 21.29 3.19 22.16
C SER A 68 20.87 4.62 22.51
N ASN A 69 19.75 4.78 23.22
CA ASN A 69 19.27 6.10 23.66
C ASN A 69 20.26 6.75 24.62
N MET A 70 20.79 6.01 25.59
CA MET A 70 21.82 6.51 26.49
C MET A 70 23.10 6.88 25.74
N ALA A 71 23.60 6.00 24.87
CA ALA A 71 24.81 6.25 24.07
C ALA A 71 24.71 7.53 23.23
N ARG A 72 23.52 7.87 22.73
CA ARG A 72 23.29 9.10 21.96
C ARG A 72 23.43 10.38 22.78
N THR A 73 23.31 10.32 24.10
CA THR A 73 23.45 11.46 25.03
C THR A 73 24.89 11.75 25.43
N ILE A 74 25.84 10.86 25.11
CA ILE A 74 27.27 11.05 25.38
C ILE A 74 27.76 12.32 24.68
N LYS A 75 28.41 13.21 25.45
CA LYS A 75 28.88 14.53 24.98
C LYS A 75 30.13 14.42 24.11
N ASP A 76 31.02 13.50 24.45
CA ASP A 76 32.22 13.22 23.67
C ASP A 76 31.83 12.52 22.35
N LYS A 77 32.16 13.17 21.22
CA LYS A 77 31.81 12.69 19.88
C LYS A 77 32.61 11.45 19.48
N GLU A 78 33.86 11.35 19.90
CA GLU A 78 34.71 10.20 19.57
C GLU A 78 34.21 8.97 20.33
N GLU A 79 33.96 9.14 21.62
CA GLU A 79 33.47 8.06 22.49
C GLU A 79 32.06 7.61 22.09
N LYS A 80 31.17 8.56 21.77
CA LYS A 80 29.85 8.26 21.21
C LYS A 80 29.94 7.44 19.92
N SER A 81 30.83 7.83 19.00
CA SER A 81 31.03 7.13 17.73
C SER A 81 31.56 5.71 17.95
N ARG A 82 32.53 5.54 18.86
CA ARG A 82 33.10 4.24 19.25
C ARG A 82 32.01 3.30 19.78
N LEU A 83 31.20 3.76 20.72
CA LEU A 83 30.15 2.95 21.35
C LEU A 83 28.99 2.65 20.40
N MET A 84 28.62 3.60 19.53
CA MET A 84 27.60 3.35 18.51
C MET A 84 28.05 2.33 17.46
N LYS A 85 29.33 2.30 17.07
CA LYS A 85 29.86 1.23 16.20
C LYS A 85 29.77 -0.13 16.87
N LYS A 86 30.18 -0.22 18.14
CA LYS A 86 30.07 -1.46 18.94
C LYS A 86 28.61 -1.92 19.08
N TYR A 87 27.68 -0.99 19.29
CA TYR A 87 26.24 -1.25 19.28
C TYR A 87 25.78 -1.82 17.92
N ASP A 88 26.13 -1.17 16.81
CA ASP A 88 25.72 -1.58 15.47
C ASP A 88 26.26 -2.97 15.10
N GLU A 89 27.51 -3.27 15.46
CA GLU A 89 28.12 -4.60 15.28
C GLU A 89 27.34 -5.70 16.04
N ILE A 90 27.07 -5.48 17.33
CA ILE A 90 26.28 -6.42 18.15
C ILE A 90 24.88 -6.59 17.56
N PHE A 91 24.24 -5.49 17.14
CA PHE A 91 22.91 -5.51 16.55
C PHE A 91 22.86 -6.31 15.25
N GLN A 92 23.82 -6.12 14.34
CA GLN A 92 23.90 -6.88 13.09
C GLN A 92 24.09 -8.37 13.35
N GLU A 93 24.98 -8.76 14.28
CA GLU A 93 25.17 -10.17 14.61
C GLU A 93 23.92 -10.81 15.22
N ILE A 94 23.20 -10.07 16.07
CA ILE A 94 21.91 -10.45 16.62
C ILE A 94 20.86 -10.66 15.52
N LEU A 95 20.82 -9.82 14.47
CA LEU A 95 19.92 -9.98 13.32
C LEU A 95 20.24 -11.25 12.51
N THR A 96 21.50 -11.68 12.45
CA THR A 96 21.89 -12.91 11.74
C THR A 96 21.55 -14.21 12.49
N LEU A 97 21.16 -14.12 13.77
CA LEU A 97 20.80 -15.30 14.54
C LEU A 97 19.51 -15.93 13.96
N PRO A 98 19.53 -17.24 13.63
CA PRO A 98 18.35 -17.93 13.14
C PRO A 98 17.20 -17.77 14.13
N GLU A 99 15.99 -17.54 13.63
CA GLU A 99 14.75 -17.42 14.42
C GLU A 99 14.56 -16.16 15.29
N THR A 100 15.53 -15.26 15.38
CA THR A 100 15.48 -14.13 16.34
C THR A 100 14.84 -12.87 15.76
N PHE A 101 15.00 -12.62 14.45
CA PHE A 101 14.48 -11.41 13.79
C PHE A 101 13.91 -11.60 12.38
N VAL A 102 14.40 -12.57 11.60
CA VAL A 102 14.11 -12.65 10.15
C VAL A 102 13.03 -13.69 9.78
N ALA A 103 12.70 -14.62 10.69
CA ALA A 103 11.74 -15.69 10.40
C ALA A 103 10.26 -15.26 10.49
N THR A 104 9.98 -14.02 10.88
CA THR A 104 8.62 -13.46 10.97
C THR A 104 8.52 -12.19 10.13
N ASP A 105 8.98 -12.23 8.89
CA ASP A 105 8.67 -11.16 7.95
C ASP A 105 7.15 -11.13 7.73
N ILE A 106 6.55 -9.94 7.77
CA ILE A 106 5.10 -9.75 7.55
C ILE A 106 4.90 -9.73 6.03
N MET A 107 5.16 -10.87 5.39
CA MET A 107 5.02 -11.05 3.95
C MET A 107 3.92 -12.04 3.63
N ASP A 108 2.92 -11.55 2.91
CA ASP A 108 1.97 -12.38 2.17
C ASP A 108 2.63 -12.78 0.84
N LYS A 109 2.99 -14.05 0.70
CA LYS A 109 3.70 -14.57 -0.48
C LYS A 109 2.90 -14.39 -1.78
N GLU A 110 1.57 -14.52 -1.71
CA GLU A 110 0.71 -14.33 -2.89
C GLU A 110 0.68 -12.85 -3.29
N ARG A 111 0.55 -11.96 -2.31
CA ARG A 111 0.59 -10.51 -2.57
C ARG A 111 1.94 -10.05 -3.11
N VAL A 112 3.04 -10.57 -2.56
CA VAL A 112 4.39 -10.27 -3.03
C VAL A 112 4.59 -10.73 -4.48
N ALA A 113 4.09 -11.91 -4.84
CA ALA A 113 4.18 -12.43 -6.21
C ALA A 113 3.39 -11.59 -7.23
N LEU A 114 2.32 -10.93 -6.81
CA LEU A 114 1.50 -10.05 -7.65
C LEU A 114 2.00 -8.60 -7.69
N ASN A 115 2.84 -8.19 -6.75
CA ASN A 115 3.33 -6.83 -6.71
C ASN A 115 4.41 -6.62 -7.77
N HIS A 116 4.05 -5.87 -8.82
CA HIS A 116 4.94 -5.59 -9.95
C HIS A 116 6.24 -4.86 -9.55
N MET A 117 6.22 -4.11 -8.43
CA MET A 117 7.45 -3.51 -7.88
C MET A 117 8.44 -4.60 -7.43
N ILE A 118 7.99 -5.67 -6.79
CA ILE A 118 8.89 -6.73 -6.30
C ILE A 118 9.33 -7.66 -7.44
N LYS A 119 8.42 -8.01 -8.36
CA LYS A 119 8.75 -8.86 -9.53
C LYS A 119 9.86 -8.26 -10.41
N ARG A 120 9.91 -6.93 -10.59
CA ARG A 120 10.99 -6.27 -11.34
C ARG A 120 12.38 -6.52 -10.76
N ARG A 121 12.50 -6.86 -9.47
CA ARG A 121 13.78 -7.21 -8.82
C ARG A 121 14.27 -8.63 -9.17
N GLU A 122 13.37 -9.54 -9.54
CA GLU A 122 13.70 -10.98 -9.62
C GLU A 122 13.82 -11.52 -11.06
N LYS A 123 13.10 -10.92 -12.04
CA LYS A 123 13.29 -11.04 -13.51
C LYS A 123 12.04 -10.50 -14.21
N ILE A 124 12.22 -9.63 -15.20
CA ILE A 124 11.12 -9.17 -16.08
C ILE A 124 10.98 -10.19 -17.22
N SER A 125 9.79 -10.78 -17.39
CA SER A 125 9.43 -11.44 -18.65
C SER A 125 9.13 -10.37 -19.70
N GLU A 126 9.43 -10.64 -20.98
CA GLU A 126 9.15 -9.72 -22.10
C GLU A 126 7.65 -9.36 -22.23
N ASN A 127 6.77 -10.10 -21.55
CA ASN A 127 5.31 -9.91 -21.50
C ASN A 127 4.78 -9.29 -20.18
N ASP A 128 5.65 -8.86 -19.25
CA ASP A 128 5.19 -8.22 -18.01
C ASP A 128 4.98 -6.71 -18.23
N HIS A 129 3.74 -6.24 -18.03
CA HIS A 129 3.35 -4.84 -18.19
C HIS A 129 3.21 -4.11 -16.85
N LEU A 130 3.65 -2.85 -16.81
CA LEU A 130 3.49 -1.98 -15.64
C LEU A 130 2.04 -1.50 -15.54
N VAL A 131 1.29 -2.10 -14.61
CA VAL A 131 -0.11 -1.74 -14.34
C VAL A 131 -0.25 -1.10 -12.96
N ILE A 132 -0.75 0.14 -12.92
CA ILE A 132 -0.98 0.90 -11.68
C ILE A 132 -2.48 1.16 -11.51
N CYS A 133 -3.08 0.54 -10.48
CA CYS A 133 -4.47 0.74 -10.11
C CYS A 133 -4.59 1.84 -9.05
N ILE A 134 -5.37 2.89 -9.32
CA ILE A 134 -5.54 4.01 -8.38
C ILE A 134 -7.00 4.14 -7.93
N SER A 135 -7.23 3.79 -6.66
CA SER A 135 -8.44 4.15 -5.93
C SER A 135 -8.25 5.48 -5.18
N ARG A 136 -9.33 6.24 -4.99
CA ARG A 136 -9.22 7.59 -4.39
C ARG A 136 -10.51 8.09 -3.75
N THR A 137 -10.38 8.85 -2.66
CA THR A 137 -11.51 9.63 -2.12
C THR A 137 -11.80 10.84 -3.01
N GLN A 138 -13.06 11.26 -3.12
CA GLN A 138 -13.39 12.42 -3.94
C GLN A 138 -12.74 13.69 -3.38
N GLY A 139 -12.11 14.50 -4.24
CA GLY A 139 -11.46 15.75 -3.83
C GLY A 139 -10.06 15.60 -3.21
N SER A 140 -9.43 14.43 -3.29
CA SER A 140 -8.02 14.22 -2.90
C SER A 140 -7.01 14.50 -4.00
N ALA A 141 -7.41 15.11 -5.12
CA ALA A 141 -6.60 15.28 -6.33
C ALA A 141 -6.06 13.96 -6.93
N GLY A 142 -6.66 12.81 -6.59
CA GLY A 142 -6.20 11.51 -7.10
C GLY A 142 -6.32 11.35 -8.61
N ASN A 143 -7.27 12.03 -9.26
CA ASN A 143 -7.36 12.06 -10.71
C ASN A 143 -6.19 12.84 -11.33
N ASP A 144 -5.87 14.01 -10.78
CA ASP A 144 -4.78 14.85 -11.28
C ASP A 144 -3.43 14.13 -11.12
N ILE A 145 -3.20 13.51 -9.96
CA ILE A 145 -2.02 12.69 -9.68
C ILE A 145 -1.94 11.50 -10.65
N GLY A 146 -3.05 10.79 -10.87
CA GLY A 146 -3.05 9.63 -11.78
C GLY A 146 -2.74 10.04 -13.22
N PHE A 147 -3.28 11.15 -13.69
CA PHE A 147 -2.99 11.69 -15.01
C PHE A 147 -1.54 12.19 -15.13
N GLY A 148 -1.05 12.95 -14.15
CA GLY A 148 0.33 13.43 -14.13
C GLY A 148 1.36 12.31 -14.05
N LEU A 149 1.06 11.22 -13.34
CA LEU A 149 1.88 10.00 -13.36
C LEU A 149 1.93 9.35 -14.74
N ALA A 150 0.79 9.23 -15.42
CA ALA A 150 0.73 8.63 -16.75
C ALA A 150 1.57 9.43 -17.75
N ASP A 151 1.49 10.76 -17.71
CA ASP A 151 2.28 11.67 -18.55
C ASP A 151 3.79 11.53 -18.27
N LYS A 152 4.20 11.53 -16.99
CA LYS A 152 5.61 11.38 -16.58
C LYS A 152 6.19 10.02 -16.94
N LEU A 153 5.41 8.95 -16.80
CA LEU A 153 5.82 7.58 -17.15
C LEU A 153 5.66 7.28 -18.65
N ARG A 154 4.92 8.11 -19.39
CA ARG A 154 4.54 7.91 -20.79
C ARG A 154 3.80 6.59 -21.03
N ILE A 155 2.84 6.29 -20.17
CA ILE A 155 2.00 5.08 -20.24
C ILE A 155 0.53 5.47 -20.39
N ASN A 156 -0.32 4.52 -20.79
CA ASN A 156 -1.73 4.80 -21.03
C ASN A 156 -2.48 5.12 -19.73
N TYR A 157 -3.52 5.93 -19.81
CA TYR A 157 -4.37 6.29 -18.68
C TYR A 157 -5.81 5.95 -18.99
N TYR A 158 -6.45 5.20 -18.09
CA TYR A 158 -7.82 4.76 -18.21
C TYR A 158 -8.65 5.19 -17.01
N ASP A 159 -9.60 6.08 -17.26
CA ASP A 159 -10.62 6.44 -16.28
C ASP A 159 -12.01 6.01 -16.73
N VAL A 160 -12.99 6.38 -15.90
CA VAL A 160 -14.40 6.07 -16.11
C VAL A 160 -14.89 6.50 -17.49
N GLU A 161 -14.46 7.66 -17.97
CA GLU A 161 -14.93 8.23 -19.24
C GLU A 161 -14.24 7.54 -20.42
N ILE A 162 -12.94 7.26 -20.30
CA ILE A 162 -12.19 6.54 -21.34
C ILE A 162 -12.71 5.10 -21.48
N PHE A 163 -12.97 4.40 -20.38
CA PHE A 163 -13.58 3.06 -20.45
C PHE A 163 -14.93 3.06 -21.13
N ASP A 164 -15.78 4.06 -20.87
CA ASP A 164 -17.07 4.20 -21.54
C ASP A 164 -16.90 4.36 -23.06
N GLN A 165 -15.94 5.18 -23.48
CA GLN A 165 -15.65 5.39 -24.89
C GLN A 165 -15.09 4.14 -25.57
N VAL A 166 -14.16 3.43 -24.92
CA VAL A 166 -13.56 2.19 -25.46
C VAL A 166 -14.63 1.11 -25.62
N LEU A 167 -15.49 0.91 -24.61
CA LEU A 167 -16.59 -0.05 -24.70
C LEU A 167 -17.54 0.27 -25.85
N ARG A 168 -17.95 1.55 -26.01
CA ARG A 168 -18.82 1.96 -27.13
C ARG A 168 -18.22 1.68 -28.49
N ARG A 169 -16.91 1.90 -28.66
CA ARG A 169 -16.20 1.61 -29.93
C ARG A 169 -16.21 0.12 -30.24
N LEU A 170 -15.87 -0.71 -29.25
CA LEU A 170 -15.87 -2.17 -29.40
C LEU A 170 -17.26 -2.72 -29.75
N GLU A 171 -18.33 -2.13 -29.22
CA GLU A 171 -19.70 -2.53 -29.54
C GLU A 171 -20.13 -2.10 -30.95
N ALA A 172 -19.72 -0.90 -31.38
CA ALA A 172 -19.97 -0.41 -32.72
C ALA A 172 -19.26 -1.28 -33.79
N GLU A 173 -18.01 -1.69 -33.52
CA GLU A 173 -17.23 -2.56 -34.41
C GLU A 173 -17.82 -3.97 -34.52
N LYS A 174 -18.43 -4.48 -33.44
CA LYS A 174 -19.15 -5.77 -33.44
C LYS A 174 -20.50 -5.73 -34.16
N GLY A 175 -20.88 -4.60 -34.77
CA GLY A 175 -22.10 -4.45 -35.56
C GLY A 175 -23.38 -4.28 -34.74
N ALA A 176 -23.29 -3.98 -33.44
CA ALA A 176 -24.42 -3.68 -32.57
C ALA A 176 -24.82 -2.19 -32.69
N VAL A 177 -25.19 -1.75 -33.90
CA VAL A 177 -25.31 -0.32 -34.28
C VAL A 177 -26.52 0.41 -33.64
N ASN A 178 -27.34 -0.26 -32.82
CA ASN A 178 -28.45 0.37 -32.09
C ASN A 178 -28.14 0.73 -30.62
N ASP A 179 -26.92 0.46 -30.13
CA ASP A 179 -26.65 0.39 -28.68
C ASP A 179 -25.73 1.49 -28.13
N ALA A 180 -25.36 2.46 -28.96
CA ALA A 180 -24.48 3.59 -28.59
C ALA A 180 -25.04 4.49 -27.46
N GLU A 181 -26.35 4.41 -27.16
CA GLU A 181 -27.03 5.14 -26.07
C GLU A 181 -26.91 4.46 -24.70
N TYR A 182 -26.53 3.17 -24.60
CA TYR A 182 -26.85 2.39 -23.40
C TYR A 182 -25.76 2.34 -22.32
N PHE A 183 -24.51 2.63 -22.69
CA PHE A 183 -23.39 2.83 -21.77
C PHE A 183 -23.28 4.29 -21.30
N ALA A 184 -23.85 5.24 -22.06
CA ALA A 184 -23.91 6.66 -21.73
C ALA A 184 -24.53 6.96 -20.37
N ASP A 185 -25.44 6.10 -19.93
CA ASP A 185 -26.13 6.20 -18.65
C ASP A 185 -25.38 5.54 -17.47
N PHE A 186 -24.10 5.17 -17.64
CA PHE A 186 -23.20 5.02 -16.49
C PHE A 186 -22.77 6.38 -15.92
N ASN A 187 -23.41 7.47 -16.34
CA ASN A 187 -23.52 8.67 -15.51
C ASN A 187 -24.42 8.36 -14.31
N LYS A 188 -23.78 8.00 -13.18
CA LYS A 188 -24.39 7.76 -11.86
C LYS A 188 -25.12 8.98 -11.26
N TYR A 189 -25.45 9.97 -12.09
CA TYR A 189 -25.89 11.30 -11.72
C TYR A 189 -27.24 11.75 -12.26
N GLU A 190 -27.90 11.02 -13.16
CA GLU A 190 -29.29 11.36 -13.52
C GLU A 190 -30.27 10.19 -13.45
N LYS A 191 -31.35 10.49 -12.71
CA LYS A 191 -32.73 9.99 -12.73
C LYS A 191 -32.97 8.48 -12.56
N LYS A 192 -33.63 8.15 -11.44
CA LYS A 192 -34.43 6.93 -11.29
C LYS A 192 -35.47 6.90 -12.42
N HIS A 193 -35.26 6.08 -13.43
CA HIS A 193 -36.32 5.74 -14.37
C HIS A 193 -37.43 5.03 -13.61
N LYS A 194 -38.70 5.38 -13.90
CA LYS A 194 -39.86 4.61 -13.46
C LYS A 194 -39.69 3.18 -13.99
N PHE A 195 -39.99 2.18 -13.16
CA PHE A 195 -39.90 0.77 -13.56
C PHE A 195 -40.77 0.54 -14.79
N ASP A 196 -40.14 0.31 -15.94
CA ASP A 196 -40.80 -0.10 -17.17
C ASP A 196 -40.67 -1.63 -17.30
N PRO A 197 -41.75 -2.39 -17.09
CA PRO A 197 -41.71 -3.84 -17.18
C PRO A 197 -41.32 -4.33 -18.60
N LYS A 198 -41.64 -3.60 -19.67
CA LYS A 198 -41.22 -3.99 -21.03
C LYS A 198 -39.71 -3.81 -21.22
N GLY A 199 -39.15 -2.72 -20.71
CA GLY A 199 -37.70 -2.50 -20.66
C GLY A 199 -36.97 -3.59 -19.85
N TRP A 200 -37.50 -3.95 -18.67
CA TRP A 200 -36.92 -4.98 -17.81
C TRP A 200 -36.91 -6.37 -18.44
N PHE A 201 -38.01 -6.83 -19.06
CA PHE A 201 -38.03 -8.12 -19.76
C PHE A 201 -37.09 -8.16 -20.97
N ARG A 202 -36.95 -7.04 -21.69
CA ARG A 202 -36.01 -6.91 -22.81
C ARG A 202 -34.55 -6.96 -22.32
N GLU A 203 -34.22 -6.28 -21.23
CA GLU A 203 -32.89 -6.32 -20.60
C GLU A 203 -32.59 -7.73 -20.03
N PHE A 204 -33.56 -8.38 -19.39
CA PHE A 204 -33.42 -9.73 -18.84
C PHE A 204 -33.10 -10.76 -19.93
N ASN A 205 -33.85 -10.77 -21.05
CA ASN A 205 -33.54 -11.68 -22.17
C ASN A 205 -32.18 -11.38 -22.82
N ARG A 206 -31.76 -10.10 -22.82
CA ARG A 206 -30.54 -9.64 -23.49
C ARG A 206 -29.27 -9.89 -22.69
N TYR A 207 -29.32 -9.77 -21.37
CA TYR A 207 -28.20 -10.05 -20.47
C TYR A 207 -28.26 -11.47 -19.87
N HIS A 208 -28.95 -12.40 -20.54
CA HIS A 208 -29.09 -13.80 -20.11
C HIS A 208 -29.57 -13.95 -18.65
N GLY A 209 -30.46 -13.07 -18.22
CA GLY A 209 -31.04 -13.05 -16.89
C GLY A 209 -30.28 -12.23 -15.85
N LEU A 210 -29.14 -11.62 -16.21
CA LEU A 210 -28.38 -10.75 -15.31
C LEU A 210 -28.96 -9.32 -15.25
N PRO A 211 -28.88 -8.65 -14.08
CA PRO A 211 -29.07 -7.21 -14.00
C PRO A 211 -28.09 -6.47 -14.92
N LYS A 212 -28.56 -5.41 -15.61
CA LYS A 212 -27.72 -4.58 -16.50
C LYS A 212 -26.42 -4.11 -15.85
N GLN A 213 -26.45 -3.78 -14.56
CA GLN A 213 -25.27 -3.29 -13.82
C GLN A 213 -24.19 -4.37 -13.70
N ASP A 214 -24.58 -5.63 -13.52
CA ASP A 214 -23.66 -6.75 -13.36
C ASP A 214 -23.04 -7.08 -14.72
N ALA A 215 -23.83 -7.10 -15.80
CA ALA A 215 -23.32 -7.30 -17.15
C ALA A 215 -22.28 -6.23 -17.55
N VAL A 216 -22.54 -4.96 -17.24
CA VAL A 216 -21.58 -3.88 -17.49
C VAL A 216 -20.31 -4.07 -16.65
N PHE A 217 -20.45 -4.52 -15.40
CA PHE A 217 -19.30 -4.83 -14.55
C PHE A 217 -18.43 -5.95 -15.14
N PHE A 218 -19.03 -7.03 -15.63
CA PHE A 218 -18.28 -8.13 -16.25
C PHE A 218 -17.55 -7.68 -17.52
N ASN A 219 -18.22 -6.96 -18.42
CA ASN A 219 -17.58 -6.42 -19.61
C ASN A 219 -16.42 -5.46 -19.28
N MET A 220 -16.58 -4.62 -18.25
CA MET A 220 -15.49 -3.75 -17.77
C MET A 220 -14.33 -4.57 -17.18
N SER A 221 -14.64 -5.66 -16.46
CA SER A 221 -13.61 -6.50 -15.83
C SER A 221 -12.78 -7.21 -16.89
N ASP A 222 -13.42 -7.77 -17.92
CA ASP A 222 -12.75 -8.41 -19.05
C ASP A 222 -11.85 -7.40 -19.79
N LEU A 223 -12.35 -6.18 -20.02
CA LEU A 223 -11.57 -5.12 -20.66
C LEU A 223 -10.36 -4.70 -19.81
N ILE A 224 -10.51 -4.59 -18.49
CA ILE A 224 -9.40 -4.27 -17.57
C ILE A 224 -8.31 -5.35 -17.65
N CYS A 225 -8.70 -6.63 -17.61
CA CYS A 225 -7.77 -7.74 -17.75
C CYS A 225 -7.06 -7.75 -19.11
N ASP A 226 -7.80 -7.50 -20.19
CA ASP A 226 -7.26 -7.44 -21.55
C ASP A 226 -6.21 -6.32 -21.70
N LEU A 227 -6.53 -5.10 -21.25
CA LEU A 227 -5.60 -3.96 -21.29
C LEU A 227 -4.35 -4.22 -20.45
N ALA A 228 -4.52 -4.71 -19.21
CA ALA A 228 -3.42 -5.02 -18.32
C ALA A 228 -2.46 -6.10 -18.87
N SER A 229 -2.93 -6.95 -19.78
CA SER A 229 -2.12 -7.99 -20.42
C SER A 229 -1.38 -7.55 -21.70
N LYS A 230 -1.69 -6.35 -22.22
CA LYS A 230 -1.19 -5.87 -23.52
C LYS A 230 -0.31 -4.64 -23.43
N GLU A 231 -0.44 -3.85 -22.38
CA GLU A 231 0.20 -2.54 -22.32
C GLU A 231 0.37 -2.01 -20.90
N ASP A 232 1.39 -1.16 -20.75
CA ASP A 232 1.63 -0.41 -19.54
C ASP A 232 0.56 0.66 -19.37
N CYS A 233 -0.10 0.69 -18.22
CA CYS A 233 -1.21 1.60 -18.01
C CYS A 233 -1.50 1.96 -16.54
N ILE A 234 -2.18 3.09 -16.36
CA ILE A 234 -2.78 3.54 -15.11
C ILE A 234 -4.30 3.38 -15.21
N ILE A 235 -4.90 2.67 -14.26
CA ILE A 235 -6.33 2.39 -14.21
C ILE A 235 -6.97 3.07 -12.99
N MET A 236 -7.89 3.99 -13.22
CA MET A 236 -8.53 4.78 -12.17
C MET A 236 -9.82 4.16 -11.63
N GLY A 237 -9.69 3.38 -10.55
CA GLY A 237 -10.83 2.86 -9.78
C GLY A 237 -11.42 1.60 -10.41
N ARG A 238 -12.75 1.54 -10.55
CA ARG A 238 -13.50 0.41 -11.14
C ARG A 238 -13.24 -0.98 -10.53
N CYS A 239 -12.75 -1.02 -9.28
CA CYS A 239 -12.31 -2.26 -8.62
C CYS A 239 -11.15 -2.95 -9.35
N ALA A 240 -10.36 -2.22 -10.16
CA ALA A 240 -9.29 -2.79 -10.96
C ALA A 240 -8.28 -3.57 -10.10
N ASP A 241 -7.94 -3.06 -8.92
CA ASP A 241 -7.09 -3.74 -7.93
C ASP A 241 -7.65 -5.12 -7.54
N ALA A 242 -8.94 -5.20 -7.20
CA ALA A 242 -9.58 -6.46 -6.84
C ALA A 242 -9.71 -7.42 -8.05
N ILE A 243 -10.05 -6.88 -9.21
CA ILE A 243 -10.20 -7.64 -10.47
C ILE A 243 -8.87 -8.26 -10.86
N LEU A 244 -7.79 -7.46 -10.93
CA LEU A 244 -6.47 -7.95 -11.32
C LEU A 244 -5.89 -8.90 -10.28
N LYS A 245 -6.12 -8.66 -8.98
CA LYS A 245 -5.72 -9.60 -7.91
C LYS A 245 -6.38 -10.96 -8.10
N ASN A 246 -7.69 -11.01 -8.32
CA ASN A 246 -8.43 -12.26 -8.49
C ASN A 246 -8.04 -13.02 -9.78
N ASN A 247 -7.59 -12.29 -10.82
CA ASN A 247 -7.10 -12.86 -12.07
C ASN A 247 -5.59 -13.13 -12.06
N HIS A 248 -4.91 -12.96 -10.92
CA HIS A 248 -3.48 -13.19 -10.76
C HIS A 248 -2.60 -12.36 -11.72
N ILE A 249 -3.08 -11.17 -12.10
CA ILE A 249 -2.34 -10.25 -12.97
C ILE A 249 -1.48 -9.33 -12.10
N PRO A 250 -0.15 -9.27 -12.35
CA PRO A 250 0.73 -8.38 -11.61
C PRO A 250 0.33 -6.92 -11.75
N HIS A 251 0.23 -6.19 -10.64
CA HIS A 251 -0.12 -4.78 -10.63
C HIS A 251 0.34 -4.11 -9.34
N ILE A 252 0.20 -2.79 -9.29
CA ILE A 252 0.43 -1.97 -8.09
C ILE A 252 -0.87 -1.29 -7.73
N SER A 253 -1.34 -1.47 -6.50
CA SER A 253 -2.59 -0.90 -6.00
C SER A 253 -2.34 0.29 -5.07
N LEU A 254 -2.82 1.46 -5.48
CA LEU A 254 -2.67 2.73 -4.75
C LEU A 254 -4.03 3.23 -4.25
N PHE A 255 -4.03 3.83 -3.05
CA PHE A 255 -5.17 4.56 -2.52
C PHE A 255 -4.80 6.00 -2.15
N ILE A 256 -5.34 6.98 -2.89
CA ILE A 256 -5.07 8.41 -2.68
C ILE A 256 -6.21 9.07 -1.88
N THR A 257 -5.88 9.58 -0.71
CA THR A 257 -6.83 10.22 0.21
C THR A 257 -6.34 11.59 0.68
N ALA A 258 -7.22 12.33 1.34
CA ALA A 258 -6.90 13.57 2.03
C ALA A 258 -7.91 13.82 3.18
N PRO A 259 -7.55 14.61 4.22
CA PRO A 259 -8.46 14.94 5.30
C PRO A 259 -9.75 15.58 4.76
N PHE A 260 -10.90 15.17 5.29
CA PHE A 260 -12.21 15.57 4.74
C PHE A 260 -12.37 17.09 4.64
N ALA A 261 -11.92 17.84 5.64
CA ALA A 261 -11.97 19.32 5.63
C ALA A 261 -11.19 19.93 4.45
N ILE A 262 -9.99 19.41 4.17
CA ILE A 262 -9.16 19.87 3.06
C ILE A 262 -9.82 19.54 1.71
N ARG A 263 -10.40 18.34 1.59
CA ARG A 263 -11.15 17.93 0.39
C ARG A 263 -12.36 18.83 0.15
N VAL A 264 -13.08 19.23 1.20
CA VAL A 264 -14.22 20.15 1.11
C VAL A 264 -13.76 21.49 0.54
N GLN A 265 -12.71 22.08 1.11
CA GLN A 265 -12.17 23.36 0.66
C GLN A 265 -11.73 23.28 -0.82
N HIS A 266 -10.94 22.26 -1.15
CA HIS A 266 -10.49 22.04 -2.52
C HIS A 266 -11.65 21.92 -3.52
N VAL A 267 -12.70 21.17 -3.19
CA VAL A 267 -13.88 21.04 -4.06
C VAL A 267 -14.68 22.35 -4.16
N MET A 268 -14.77 23.13 -3.08
CA MET A 268 -15.39 24.46 -3.12
C MET A 268 -14.65 25.37 -4.10
N ASP A 269 -13.32 25.37 -4.07
CA ASP A 269 -12.48 26.23 -4.89
C ASP A 269 -12.52 25.85 -6.37
N VAL A 270 -12.46 24.54 -6.66
CA VAL A 270 -12.45 24.00 -8.04
C VAL A 270 -13.84 24.07 -8.67
N ARG A 271 -14.90 23.71 -7.93
CA ARG A 271 -16.27 23.61 -8.48
C ARG A 271 -17.16 24.81 -8.21
N LYS A 272 -16.62 25.85 -7.55
CA LYS A 272 -17.37 27.06 -7.13
C LYS A 272 -18.66 26.72 -6.38
N MET A 273 -18.58 25.73 -5.49
CA MET A 273 -19.69 25.27 -4.67
C MET A 273 -19.65 25.90 -3.28
N ASN A 274 -20.82 26.08 -2.65
CA ASN A 274 -20.84 26.43 -1.23
C ASN A 274 -20.49 25.23 -0.34
N MET A 275 -20.12 25.48 0.92
CA MET A 275 -19.70 24.44 1.87
C MET A 275 -20.72 23.30 2.02
N LYS A 276 -22.01 23.63 2.13
CA LYS A 276 -23.08 22.63 2.30
C LYS A 276 -23.20 21.73 1.07
N GLN A 277 -23.09 22.30 -0.12
CA GLN A 277 -23.10 21.58 -1.39
C GLN A 277 -21.86 20.69 -1.52
N ALA A 278 -20.66 21.22 -1.24
CA ALA A 278 -19.40 20.48 -1.32
C ALA A 278 -19.39 19.28 -0.36
N VAL A 279 -19.79 19.47 0.91
CA VAL A 279 -19.91 18.38 1.90
C VAL A 279 -20.88 17.30 1.43
N ARG A 280 -22.07 17.70 0.93
CA ARG A 280 -23.08 16.75 0.43
C ARG A 280 -22.56 16.00 -0.80
N PHE A 281 -21.89 16.70 -1.70
CA PHE A 281 -21.29 16.13 -2.91
C PHE A 281 -20.23 15.08 -2.56
N LEU A 282 -19.27 15.43 -1.70
CA LEU A 282 -18.21 14.52 -1.28
C LEU A 282 -18.75 13.27 -0.58
N LYS A 283 -19.68 13.45 0.37
CA LYS A 283 -20.30 12.31 1.07
C LYS A 283 -21.06 11.41 0.11
N LYS A 284 -21.80 11.99 -0.85
CA LYS A 284 -22.52 11.22 -1.88
C LYS A 284 -21.53 10.40 -2.71
N MET A 285 -20.44 11.02 -3.16
CA MET A 285 -19.45 10.36 -4.01
C MET A 285 -18.67 9.26 -3.32
N ASP A 286 -18.13 9.55 -2.14
CA ASP A 286 -17.42 8.55 -1.35
C ASP A 286 -18.35 7.38 -0.98
N SER A 287 -19.62 7.65 -0.64
CA SER A 287 -20.60 6.59 -0.39
C SER A 287 -20.88 5.74 -1.63
N GLN A 288 -20.90 6.37 -2.82
CA GLN A 288 -21.12 5.69 -4.08
C GLN A 288 -19.93 4.80 -4.48
N HIS A 289 -18.69 5.27 -4.28
CA HIS A 289 -17.48 4.47 -4.48
C HIS A 289 -17.43 3.30 -3.51
N ARG A 290 -17.68 3.55 -2.22
CA ARG A 290 -17.74 2.50 -1.20
C ARG A 290 -18.77 1.43 -1.54
N ARG A 291 -20.00 1.80 -1.88
CA ARG A 291 -21.05 0.81 -2.19
C ARG A 291 -20.68 -0.05 -3.39
N TYR A 292 -20.12 0.56 -4.42
CA TYR A 292 -19.70 -0.16 -5.63
C TYR A 292 -18.54 -1.13 -5.33
N TYR A 293 -17.48 -0.63 -4.69
CA TYR A 293 -16.30 -1.44 -4.39
C TYR A 293 -16.59 -2.55 -3.38
N ASN A 294 -17.36 -2.28 -2.33
CA ASN A 294 -17.73 -3.31 -1.36
C ASN A 294 -18.61 -4.41 -1.96
N PHE A 295 -19.45 -4.06 -2.94
CA PHE A 295 -20.33 -5.03 -3.59
C PHE A 295 -19.55 -5.92 -4.58
N TYR A 296 -18.78 -5.30 -5.48
CA TYR A 296 -18.10 -6.05 -6.55
C TYR A 296 -16.69 -6.51 -6.19
N GLY A 297 -15.93 -5.72 -5.44
CA GLY A 297 -14.55 -6.03 -5.06
C GLY A 297 -14.41 -6.95 -3.85
N GLY A 298 -15.51 -7.27 -3.15
CA GLY A 298 -15.51 -8.18 -2.00
C GLY A 298 -14.75 -7.69 -0.77
N ALA A 299 -14.27 -6.44 -0.76
CA ALA A 299 -13.45 -5.88 0.30
C ALA A 299 -13.91 -4.45 0.68
N GLN A 300 -13.48 -3.96 1.85
CA GLN A 300 -13.87 -2.64 2.32
C GLN A 300 -13.08 -1.52 1.63
N TRP A 301 -13.76 -0.66 0.87
CA TRP A 301 -13.15 0.48 0.20
C TRP A 301 -12.41 1.42 1.16
N GLY A 302 -11.16 1.75 0.82
CA GLY A 302 -10.30 2.63 1.62
C GLY A 302 -9.67 1.98 2.86
N LYS A 303 -9.82 0.66 3.04
CA LYS A 303 -9.09 -0.09 4.07
C LYS A 303 -7.63 -0.28 3.63
N PRO A 304 -6.63 0.12 4.44
CA PRO A 304 -5.21 0.05 4.04
C PRO A 304 -4.75 -1.33 3.58
N ASP A 305 -5.20 -2.40 4.25
CA ASP A 305 -4.82 -3.78 3.96
C ASP A 305 -5.14 -4.26 2.53
N ASN A 306 -6.03 -3.55 1.82
CA ASN A 306 -6.39 -3.90 0.45
C ASN A 306 -5.37 -3.38 -0.58
N TYR A 307 -4.66 -2.31 -0.27
CA TYR A 307 -3.79 -1.58 -1.19
C TYR A 307 -2.31 -1.78 -0.85
N ASP A 308 -1.43 -1.67 -1.84
CA ASP A 308 0.01 -1.74 -1.62
C ASP A 308 0.52 -0.45 -0.98
N LEU A 309 -0.08 0.68 -1.33
CA LEU A 309 0.28 1.97 -0.76
C LEU A 309 -0.94 2.90 -0.62
N CYS A 310 -1.10 3.47 0.57
CA CYS A 310 -2.07 4.51 0.86
C CYS A 310 -1.37 5.84 1.07
N ILE A 311 -1.72 6.87 0.31
CA ILE A 311 -1.07 8.18 0.36
C ILE A 311 -2.09 9.25 0.74
N ASN A 312 -1.69 10.07 1.73
CA ASN A 312 -2.38 11.31 2.04
C ASN A 312 -1.81 12.46 1.19
N SER A 313 -2.49 12.83 0.11
CA SER A 313 -2.02 13.87 -0.82
C SER A 313 -2.03 15.28 -0.22
N ALA A 314 -2.79 15.52 0.86
CA ALA A 314 -2.79 16.83 1.53
C ALA A 314 -1.45 17.14 2.22
N SER A 315 -0.63 16.13 2.50
CA SER A 315 0.68 16.30 3.12
C SER A 315 1.76 16.75 2.14
N TYR A 316 1.58 16.49 0.84
CA TYR A 316 2.62 16.65 -0.18
C TYR A 316 2.19 17.52 -1.37
N GLY A 317 0.88 17.62 -1.63
CA GLY A 317 0.37 18.19 -2.89
C GLY A 317 0.52 17.21 -4.06
N ILE A 318 0.07 17.64 -5.24
CA ILE A 318 0.03 16.78 -6.44
C ILE A 318 1.45 16.39 -6.88
N ASN A 319 2.30 17.37 -7.18
CA ASN A 319 3.64 17.14 -7.73
C ASN A 319 4.53 16.26 -6.84
N GLU A 320 4.57 16.51 -5.53
CA GLU A 320 5.40 15.71 -4.62
C GLU A 320 4.81 14.32 -4.37
N THR A 321 3.48 14.16 -4.44
CA THR A 321 2.87 12.82 -4.40
C THR A 321 3.27 12.01 -5.62
N GLU A 322 3.25 12.62 -6.81
CA GLU A 322 3.73 11.97 -8.04
C GLU A 322 5.22 11.60 -7.93
N ASN A 323 6.06 12.52 -7.45
CA ASN A 323 7.49 12.27 -7.28
C ASN A 323 7.76 11.15 -6.27
N LEU A 324 6.98 11.06 -5.19
CA LEU A 324 7.06 9.98 -4.22
C LEU A 324 6.76 8.62 -4.88
N ILE A 325 5.67 8.54 -5.65
CA ILE A 325 5.28 7.31 -6.35
C ILE A 325 6.35 6.92 -7.38
N LEU A 326 6.88 7.89 -8.14
CA LEU A 326 7.95 7.65 -9.09
C LEU A 326 9.24 7.17 -8.43
N LYS A 327 9.62 7.72 -7.27
CA LYS A 327 10.77 7.22 -6.51
C LYS A 327 10.57 5.78 -6.07
N LEU A 328 9.39 5.43 -5.58
CA LEU A 328 9.08 4.04 -5.22
C LEU A 328 9.15 3.09 -6.43
N LEU A 329 8.81 3.57 -7.62
CA LEU A 329 8.95 2.81 -8.87
C LEU A 329 10.41 2.74 -9.37
N ASN A 330 11.24 3.77 -9.12
CA ASN A 330 12.59 3.94 -9.66
C ASN A 330 13.72 3.46 -8.73
N ASP A 331 13.55 3.49 -7.41
CA ASP A 331 14.51 2.97 -6.39
C ASP A 331 14.68 1.44 -6.45
N GLN A 332 14.27 0.84 -7.57
CA GLN A 332 14.31 -0.57 -7.89
C GLN A 332 15.07 -0.84 -9.21
N ILE A 333 15.71 0.18 -9.79
CA ILE A 333 16.51 0.10 -11.03
C ILE A 333 18.03 0.15 -10.74
N HIS A 334 18.47 0.09 -9.47
CA HIS A 334 19.89 0.09 -9.11
C HIS A 334 20.38 -1.23 -8.57
#